data_AF-A0AAV0UQW4-F1
#
_entry.id   AF-A0AAV0UQW4-F1
#
_cell.length_a   1.000
_cell.length_b   1.000
_cell.length_c   1.000
_cell.angle_alpha   90.00
_cell.angle_beta   90.00
_cell.angle_gamma   90.00
#
_symmetry.space_group_name_H-M   'P 1'
#
loop_
_entity.id
_entity.type
_entity.pdbx_description
1 polymer ?
#
loop_
_entity_poly.entity_id
_entity_poly.type
_entity_poly.pdbx_seq_one_letter_code
_entity_poly.pdbx_strand_id
1 'polypeptide(L)'
;MSDKMYDQKIENASNLKRCGNCDAALFCNRECQFSAWPMHKAECCVIATFNRLHKSSSSVSKLASLLEALTFSFHPKKVDNSKTVDVASSIGMNGPELPGWFFTVDFEKASKERQKALFQAALELYGLLRDDECWTRDKESFPRSSYTLVESLPRVAPAAEQLQKHFIEMNGHLLLFSAWLQHPEPPATQAVPFEDRSFFGVVDSLLQISTLRDGVDVFMDASQP
;
A
#
# COMPACT_ATOMS: atom_id res chain seq x y z
N MET A 1 -6.79 -13.04 -42.91
CA MET A 1 -7.25 -11.67 -42.56
C MET A 1 -7.06 -11.33 -41.08
N SER A 2 -6.49 -12.24 -40.27
CA SER A 2 -6.27 -12.06 -38.82
C SER A 2 -4.84 -11.62 -38.46
N ASP A 3 -3.84 -11.88 -39.32
CA ASP A 3 -2.44 -11.51 -39.04
C ASP A 3 -2.15 -10.01 -39.21
N LYS A 4 -2.83 -9.34 -40.15
CA LYS A 4 -2.62 -7.89 -40.39
C LYS A 4 -3.13 -6.99 -39.27
N MET A 5 -4.03 -7.47 -38.41
CA MET A 5 -4.58 -6.69 -37.29
C MET A 5 -3.70 -6.77 -36.03
N TYR A 6 -2.88 -7.83 -35.91
CA TYR A 6 -1.92 -7.99 -34.82
C TYR A 6 -0.61 -7.22 -35.10
N ASP A 7 -0.12 -7.23 -36.34
CA ASP A 7 1.09 -6.46 -36.73
C ASP A 7 0.89 -4.93 -36.65
N GLN A 8 -0.31 -4.45 -36.99
CA GLN A 8 -0.61 -3.00 -36.96
C GLN A 8 -0.75 -2.42 -35.53
N LYS A 9 -0.99 -3.28 -34.53
CA LYS A 9 -0.95 -2.91 -33.10
C LYS A 9 0.48 -2.76 -32.57
N ILE A 10 1.45 -3.47 -33.15
CA ILE A 10 2.86 -3.46 -32.70
C ILE A 10 3.67 -2.37 -33.42
N GLU A 11 3.39 -2.07 -34.69
CA GLU A 11 4.10 -0.98 -35.42
C GLU A 11 3.83 0.44 -34.86
N ASN A 12 2.71 0.66 -34.16
CA ASN A 12 2.40 1.96 -33.56
C ASN A 12 2.98 2.17 -32.16
N ALA A 13 3.41 1.11 -31.47
CA ALA A 13 3.93 1.22 -30.10
C ALA A 13 5.30 1.91 -30.03
N SER A 14 6.11 1.81 -31.09
CA SER A 14 7.42 2.46 -31.19
C SER A 14 7.34 4.00 -31.24
N ASN A 15 6.19 4.54 -31.66
CA ASN A 15 5.94 5.98 -31.75
C ASN A 15 5.27 6.57 -30.50
N LEU A 16 4.90 5.72 -29.53
CA LEU A 16 4.29 6.18 -28.28
C LEU A 16 5.36 6.65 -27.29
N LYS A 17 5.04 7.72 -26.57
CA LYS A 17 5.88 8.31 -25.53
C LYS A 17 5.49 7.77 -24.17
N ARG A 18 6.48 7.32 -23.41
CA ARG A 18 6.31 6.89 -22.01
C ARG A 18 6.07 8.08 -21.08
N CYS A 19 5.25 7.88 -20.06
CA CYS A 19 5.16 8.80 -18.94
C CYS A 19 6.52 8.87 -18.22
N GLY A 20 7.14 10.05 -18.16
CA GLY A 20 8.45 10.21 -17.53
C GLY A 20 8.50 9.93 -16.02
N ASN A 21 7.34 9.86 -15.34
CA ASN A 21 7.27 9.58 -13.91
C ASN A 21 7.13 8.08 -13.61
N CYS A 22 6.10 7.43 -14.17
CA CYS A 22 5.82 6.02 -13.89
C CYS A 22 6.51 5.05 -14.86
N ASP A 23 6.96 5.52 -16.03
CA ASP A 23 7.63 4.74 -17.08
C ASP A 23 6.79 3.58 -17.69
N ALA A 24 5.51 3.47 -17.32
CA ALA A 24 4.63 2.37 -17.72
C ALA A 24 3.50 2.78 -18.69
N ALA A 25 2.91 3.96 -18.50
CA ALA A 25 1.84 4.45 -19.37
C ALA A 25 2.39 5.04 -20.67
N LEU A 26 1.75 4.74 -21.78
CA LEU A 26 2.10 5.20 -23.12
C LEU A 26 1.08 6.21 -23.64
N PHE A 27 1.56 7.26 -24.30
CA PHE A 27 0.74 8.32 -24.89
C PHE A 27 1.25 8.68 -26.28
N CYS A 28 0.36 9.03 -27.21
CA CYS A 28 0.76 9.49 -28.54
C CYS A 28 1.63 10.76 -28.46
N ASN A 29 1.26 11.69 -27.57
CA ASN A 29 1.96 12.95 -27.36
C ASN A 29 1.64 13.53 -25.96
N ARG A 30 2.19 14.73 -25.69
CA ARG A 30 2.01 15.44 -24.42
C ARG A 30 0.56 15.90 -24.19
N GLU A 31 -0.18 16.23 -25.24
CA GLU A 31 -1.58 16.66 -25.14
C GLU A 31 -2.48 15.50 -24.69
N CYS A 32 -2.29 14.31 -25.27
CA CYS A 32 -2.96 13.09 -24.83
C CYS A 32 -2.63 12.76 -23.36
N GLN A 33 -1.37 12.94 -22.95
CA GLN A 33 -0.98 12.74 -21.54
C GLN A 33 -1.70 13.71 -20.60
N PHE A 34 -1.76 15.00 -20.93
CA PHE A 34 -2.47 15.99 -20.13
C PHE A 34 -3.97 15.71 -20.06
N SER A 35 -4.59 15.33 -21.18
CA SER A 35 -6.00 14.98 -21.23
C SER A 35 -6.32 13.73 -20.39
N ALA A 36 -5.41 12.74 -20.38
CA ALA A 36 -5.55 11.53 -19.57
C ALA A 36 -5.16 11.72 -18.10
N TRP A 37 -4.50 12.83 -17.73
CA TRP A 37 -3.96 13.05 -16.39
C TRP A 37 -4.97 12.86 -15.24
N PRO A 38 -6.24 13.31 -15.33
CA PRO A 38 -7.22 13.09 -14.26
C PRO A 38 -7.41 11.61 -13.89
N MET A 39 -7.38 10.72 -14.88
CA MET A 39 -7.49 9.27 -14.67
C MET A 39 -6.13 8.63 -14.37
N HIS A 40 -5.06 9.12 -15.01
CA HIS A 40 -3.72 8.54 -14.87
C HIS A 40 -3.03 8.90 -13.55
N LYS A 41 -3.34 10.04 -12.93
CA LYS A 41 -2.57 10.57 -11.80
C LYS A 41 -2.45 9.58 -10.64
N ALA A 42 -3.55 8.94 -10.26
CA ALA A 42 -3.59 8.00 -9.14
C ALA A 42 -2.78 6.74 -9.47
N GLU A 43 -3.05 6.13 -10.63
CA GLU A 43 -2.31 5.00 -11.19
C GLU A 43 -0.80 5.29 -11.28
N CYS A 44 -0.44 6.47 -11.80
CA CYS A 44 0.94 6.94 -11.97
C CYS A 44 1.68 6.99 -10.63
N CYS A 45 1.01 7.45 -9.56
CA CYS A 45 1.60 7.55 -8.23
C CYS A 45 1.99 6.17 -7.68
N VAL A 46 1.10 5.20 -7.82
CA VAL A 46 1.31 3.81 -7.38
C VAL A 46 2.44 3.17 -8.18
N ILE A 47 2.34 3.20 -9.52
CA ILE A 47 3.32 2.59 -10.40
C ILE A 47 4.72 3.21 -10.20
N ALA A 48 4.82 4.55 -10.14
CA ALA A 48 6.10 5.21 -9.93
C ALA A 48 6.70 4.84 -8.56
N THR A 49 5.87 4.63 -7.55
CA THR A 49 6.32 4.15 -6.23
C THR A 49 6.87 2.73 -6.31
N PHE A 50 6.16 1.80 -6.94
CA PHE A 50 6.63 0.42 -7.07
C PHE A 50 7.90 0.31 -7.90
N ASN A 51 8.01 1.08 -9.00
CA ASN A 51 9.21 1.12 -9.81
C ASN A 51 10.41 1.70 -9.06
N ARG A 52 10.21 2.74 -8.25
CA ARG A 52 11.28 3.31 -7.40
C ARG A 52 11.77 2.28 -6.38
N LEU A 53 10.86 1.57 -5.73
CA LEU A 53 11.20 0.56 -4.72
C LEU A 53 11.93 -0.63 -5.33
N HIS A 54 11.50 -1.11 -6.50
CA HIS A 54 12.17 -2.20 -7.20
C HIS A 54 13.60 -1.84 -7.65
N LYS A 55 13.82 -0.58 -8.04
CA LYS A 55 15.16 -0.08 -8.42
C LYS A 55 16.08 0.11 -7.21
N SER A 56 15.55 0.27 -6.01
CA SER A 56 16.34 0.36 -4.77
C SER A 56 16.56 -1.03 -4.17
N SER A 57 17.79 -1.35 -3.78
CA SER A 57 18.05 -2.51 -2.93
C SER A 57 17.33 -2.28 -1.60
N SER A 58 16.18 -2.93 -1.41
CA SER A 58 15.32 -2.68 -0.25
C SER A 58 16.04 -3.14 1.02
N SER A 59 16.20 -2.22 1.97
CA SER A 59 16.90 -2.46 3.24
C SER A 59 15.92 -2.44 4.41
N VAL A 60 16.28 -3.18 5.47
CA VAL A 60 15.58 -3.16 6.77
C VAL A 60 15.44 -1.73 7.33
N SER A 61 16.41 -0.86 7.09
CA SER A 61 16.34 0.55 7.52
C SER A 61 15.17 1.31 6.88
N LYS A 62 14.86 1.04 5.60
CA LYS A 62 13.72 1.66 4.92
C LYS A 62 12.41 1.22 5.56
N LEU A 63 12.29 -0.07 5.90
CA LEU A 63 11.13 -0.61 6.60
C LEU A 63 10.93 0.08 7.96
N ALA A 64 12.00 0.22 8.75
CA ALA A 64 11.96 0.92 10.03
C ALA A 64 11.52 2.39 9.89
N SER A 65 12.05 3.13 8.91
CA SER A 65 11.64 4.52 8.66
C SER A 65 10.16 4.65 8.23
N LEU A 66 9.64 3.68 7.49
CA LEU A 66 8.22 3.66 7.11
C LEU A 66 7.33 3.38 8.31
N LEU A 67 7.72 2.43 9.16
CA LEU A 67 7.02 2.14 10.42
C LEU A 67 7.00 3.36 11.34
N GLU A 68 8.14 4.04 11.52
CA GLU A 68 8.23 5.27 12.30
C GLU A 68 7.32 6.38 11.73
N ALA A 69 7.30 6.54 10.40
CA ALA A 69 6.37 7.46 9.74
C ALA A 69 4.90 7.11 10.05
N LEU A 70 4.58 5.80 10.08
CA LEU A 70 3.31 5.22 10.52
C LEU A 70 3.15 5.16 12.04
N THR A 71 3.89 5.98 12.78
CA THR A 71 3.83 6.20 14.23
C THR A 71 4.52 5.15 15.09
N PHE A 72 5.13 4.10 14.54
CA PHE A 72 5.84 3.09 15.33
C PHE A 72 6.90 3.71 16.26
N SER A 73 7.06 3.11 17.44
CA SER A 73 8.09 3.45 18.42
C SER A 73 8.54 2.20 19.15
N PHE A 74 9.78 2.19 19.64
CA PHE A 74 10.27 1.16 20.56
C PHE A 74 9.79 1.37 22.01
N HIS A 75 9.23 2.55 22.30
CA HIS A 75 8.77 2.90 23.64
C HIS A 75 7.24 2.96 23.70
N PRO A 76 6.65 2.64 24.87
CA PRO A 76 5.22 2.85 25.11
C PRO A 76 4.80 4.29 24.82
N LYS A 77 3.57 4.45 24.36
CA LYS A 77 2.98 5.75 24.01
C LYS A 77 1.83 6.06 24.95
N LYS A 78 1.76 7.31 25.38
CA LYS A 78 0.59 7.83 26.08
C LYS A 78 -0.56 8.02 25.11
N VAL A 79 -1.77 7.75 25.58
CA VAL A 79 -3.00 7.92 24.79
C VAL A 79 -3.69 9.19 25.24
N ASP A 80 -3.92 10.09 24.30
CA ASP A 80 -4.61 11.37 24.50
C ASP A 80 -5.96 11.44 23.77
N ASN A 81 -6.20 10.53 22.82
CA ASN A 81 -7.41 10.49 21.99
C ASN A 81 -8.38 9.39 22.42
N SER A 82 -9.65 9.76 22.66
CA SER A 82 -10.73 8.84 23.05
C SER A 82 -10.89 7.66 22.08
N LYS A 83 -10.85 7.91 20.76
CA LYS A 83 -11.05 6.85 19.74
C LYS A 83 -9.97 5.76 19.82
N THR A 84 -8.72 6.15 20.11
CA THR A 84 -7.60 5.22 20.30
C THR A 84 -7.78 4.39 21.56
N VAL A 85 -8.29 4.98 22.65
CA VAL A 85 -8.60 4.26 23.90
C VAL A 85 -9.71 3.23 23.69
N ASP A 86 -10.77 3.60 22.97
CA ASP A 86 -11.90 2.71 22.70
C ASP A 86 -11.47 1.48 21.88
N VAL A 87 -10.64 1.70 20.86
CA VAL A 87 -10.07 0.61 20.05
C VAL A 87 -9.09 -0.25 20.86
N ALA A 88 -8.26 0.35 21.72
CA ALA A 88 -7.37 -0.43 22.58
C ALA A 88 -8.16 -1.33 23.54
N SER A 89 -9.21 -0.79 24.13
CA SER A 89 -10.08 -1.52 25.07
C SER A 89 -10.80 -2.68 24.37
N SER A 90 -11.21 -2.52 23.11
CA SER A 90 -11.90 -3.57 22.35
C SER A 90 -11.04 -4.80 22.06
N ILE A 91 -9.71 -4.65 22.10
CA ILE A 91 -8.75 -5.76 21.99
C ILE A 91 -8.06 -6.10 23.31
N GLY A 92 -8.67 -5.72 24.45
CA GLY A 92 -8.21 -6.10 25.78
C GLY A 92 -7.06 -5.26 26.37
N MET A 93 -6.73 -4.12 25.77
CA MET A 93 -5.68 -3.21 26.26
C MET A 93 -6.27 -2.07 27.08
N ASN A 94 -6.19 -2.18 28.40
CA ASN A 94 -6.78 -1.21 29.36
C ASN A 94 -5.72 -0.38 30.13
N GLY A 95 -4.47 -0.36 29.66
CA GLY A 95 -3.35 0.34 30.32
C GLY A 95 -3.33 1.85 30.05
N PRO A 96 -2.66 2.65 30.92
CA PRO A 96 -2.48 4.09 30.71
C PRO A 96 -1.52 4.41 29.55
N GLU A 97 -0.71 3.43 29.15
CA GLU A 97 0.21 3.50 28.02
C GLU A 97 -0.05 2.32 27.09
N LEU A 98 0.02 2.57 25.79
CA LEU A 98 -0.10 1.54 24.77
C LEU A 98 1.30 1.14 24.27
N PRO A 99 1.46 -0.10 23.76
CA PRO A 99 2.71 -0.51 23.16
C PRO A 99 3.16 0.44 22.06
N GLY A 100 4.48 0.54 21.85
CA GLY A 100 5.04 1.42 20.82
C GLY A 100 4.63 1.06 19.39
N TRP A 101 4.10 -0.14 19.17
CA TRP A 101 3.48 -0.54 17.91
C TRP A 101 2.01 -0.12 17.76
N PHE A 102 1.34 0.43 18.78
CA PHE A 102 -0.07 0.83 18.63
C PHE A 102 -0.19 2.12 17.82
N PHE A 103 -1.10 2.16 16.85
CA PHE A 103 -1.32 3.35 16.02
C PHE A 103 -2.08 4.44 16.78
N THR A 104 -1.47 5.61 16.99
CA THR A 104 -2.04 6.65 17.88
C THR A 104 -2.54 7.89 17.15
N VAL A 105 -2.45 7.95 15.82
CA VAL A 105 -2.89 9.12 15.05
C VAL A 105 -4.34 8.99 14.62
N ASP A 106 -5.17 9.97 14.94
CA ASP A 106 -6.48 10.14 14.30
C ASP A 106 -6.26 10.70 12.88
N PHE A 107 -6.22 9.80 11.89
CA PHE A 107 -5.91 10.14 10.49
C PHE A 107 -6.83 11.24 9.95
N GLU A 108 -8.12 11.19 10.27
CA GLU A 108 -9.12 12.12 9.75
C GLU A 108 -8.93 13.54 10.30
N LYS A 109 -8.44 13.67 11.54
CA LYS A 109 -8.13 14.96 12.19
C LYS A 109 -6.71 15.46 11.93
N ALA A 110 -5.83 14.61 11.40
CA ALA A 110 -4.46 15.00 11.08
C ALA A 110 -4.42 16.08 9.97
N SER A 111 -3.36 16.90 9.95
CA SER A 111 -3.16 17.88 8.87
C SER A 111 -3.06 17.20 7.50
N LYS A 112 -3.34 17.93 6.41
CA LYS A 112 -3.26 17.38 5.05
C LYS A 112 -1.87 16.89 4.69
N GLU A 113 -0.83 17.56 5.18
CA GLU A 113 0.56 17.16 5.01
C GLU A 113 0.84 15.84 5.73
N ARG A 114 0.31 15.68 6.95
CA ARG A 114 0.46 14.45 7.73
C ARG A 114 -0.33 13.30 7.11
N GLN A 115 -1.56 13.53 6.65
CA GLN A 115 -2.36 12.56 5.91
C GLN A 115 -1.61 12.06 4.67
N LYS A 116 -1.03 12.97 3.88
CA LYS A 116 -0.25 12.62 2.69
C LYS A 116 1.00 11.80 3.05
N ALA A 117 1.70 12.15 4.12
CA ALA A 117 2.87 11.40 4.57
C ALA A 117 2.51 9.98 5.03
N LEU A 118 1.43 9.82 5.79
CA LEU A 118 0.93 8.51 6.23
C LEU A 118 0.48 7.65 5.05
N PHE A 119 -0.28 8.22 4.12
CA PHE A 119 -0.68 7.54 2.89
C PHE A 119 0.53 7.08 2.07
N GLN A 120 1.50 7.96 1.84
CA GLN A 120 2.71 7.62 1.10
C GLN A 120 3.52 6.52 1.82
N ALA A 121 3.60 6.56 3.15
CA ALA A 121 4.28 5.53 3.92
C ALA A 121 3.58 4.17 3.83
N ALA A 122 2.24 4.13 3.93
CA ALA A 122 1.46 2.91 3.74
C ALA A 122 1.60 2.34 2.31
N LEU A 123 1.56 3.20 1.30
CA LEU A 123 1.74 2.81 -0.10
C LEU A 123 3.14 2.23 -0.36
N GLU A 124 4.19 2.87 0.18
CA GLU A 124 5.55 2.35 0.08
C GLU A 124 5.73 1.04 0.84
N LEU A 125 5.09 0.91 2.00
CA LEU A 125 5.11 -0.31 2.79
C LEU A 125 4.44 -1.47 2.03
N TYR A 126 3.26 -1.25 1.44
CA TYR A 126 2.62 -2.23 0.55
C TYR A 126 3.56 -2.57 -0.60
N GLY A 127 4.20 -1.55 -1.18
CA GLY A 127 5.17 -1.72 -2.25
C GLY A 127 6.38 -2.60 -1.89
N LEU A 128 6.81 -2.59 -0.63
CA LEU A 128 7.92 -3.40 -0.14
C LEU A 128 7.50 -4.82 0.25
N LEU A 129 6.29 -4.97 0.79
CA LEU A 129 5.83 -6.22 1.40
C LEU A 129 4.98 -7.08 0.48
N ARG A 130 4.42 -6.54 -0.61
CA ARG A 130 3.56 -7.30 -1.52
C ARG A 130 4.25 -8.53 -2.10
N ASP A 131 3.50 -9.63 -2.20
CA ASP A 131 3.88 -10.87 -2.85
C ASP A 131 3.04 -11.11 -4.12
N ASP A 132 3.30 -12.21 -4.83
CA ASP A 132 2.61 -12.50 -6.09
C ASP A 132 1.13 -12.86 -5.85
N GLU A 133 0.81 -13.47 -4.71
CA GLU A 133 -0.56 -13.85 -4.37
C GLU A 133 -1.44 -12.64 -4.12
N CYS A 134 -0.99 -11.66 -3.32
CA CYS A 134 -1.74 -10.45 -3.07
C CYS A 134 -1.90 -9.61 -4.34
N TRP A 135 -0.87 -9.59 -5.21
CA TRP A 135 -0.95 -8.95 -6.53
C TRP A 135 -2.05 -9.57 -7.40
N THR A 136 -2.27 -10.89 -7.30
CA THR A 136 -3.29 -11.57 -8.11
C THR A 136 -4.73 -11.26 -7.71
N ARG A 137 -4.94 -10.80 -6.48
CA ARG A 137 -6.26 -10.40 -5.94
C ARG A 137 -6.71 -9.03 -6.49
N ASP A 138 -5.75 -8.23 -6.95
CA ASP A 138 -5.95 -6.88 -7.49
C ASP A 138 -5.77 -6.82 -9.03
N LYS A 139 -5.92 -7.95 -9.75
CA LYS A 139 -5.72 -8.02 -11.22
C LYS A 139 -6.65 -7.10 -12.03
N GLU A 140 -7.82 -6.77 -11.50
CA GLU A 140 -8.73 -5.79 -12.12
C GLU A 140 -8.50 -4.36 -11.62
N SER A 141 -7.69 -4.21 -10.58
CA SER A 141 -7.38 -2.93 -9.96
C SER A 141 -6.34 -2.16 -10.75
N PHE A 142 -5.46 -2.82 -11.52
CA PHE A 142 -4.45 -2.14 -12.32
C PHE A 142 -4.21 -2.85 -13.66
N PRO A 143 -4.15 -2.13 -14.80
CA PRO A 143 -4.53 -0.75 -15.09
C PRO A 143 -5.76 -0.67 -16.00
N ARG A 144 -6.56 0.38 -15.80
CA ARG A 144 -7.74 0.67 -16.63
C ARG A 144 -7.39 1.34 -17.97
N SER A 145 -6.16 1.83 -18.10
CA SER A 145 -5.66 2.44 -19.33
C SER A 145 -5.18 1.34 -20.28
N SER A 146 -5.81 1.24 -21.46
CA SER A 146 -5.41 0.31 -22.55
C SER A 146 -3.98 0.53 -23.08
N TYR A 147 -3.23 1.50 -22.53
CA TYR A 147 -1.89 1.88 -22.93
C TYR A 147 -0.86 1.76 -21.78
N THR A 148 -1.22 1.15 -20.64
CA THR A 148 -0.26 0.88 -19.56
C THR A 148 0.32 -0.53 -19.71
N LEU A 149 1.65 -0.65 -19.77
CA LEU A 149 2.35 -1.93 -19.90
C LEU A 149 2.43 -2.67 -18.54
N VAL A 150 1.33 -3.28 -18.11
CA VAL A 150 1.21 -3.99 -16.80
C VAL A 150 2.28 -5.05 -16.61
N GLU A 151 2.59 -5.78 -17.68
CA GLU A 151 3.55 -6.88 -17.67
C GLU A 151 4.97 -6.40 -17.35
N SER A 152 5.25 -5.11 -17.53
CA SER A 152 6.53 -4.50 -17.17
C SER A 152 6.62 -4.09 -15.69
N LEU A 153 5.52 -4.16 -14.95
CA LEU A 153 5.51 -3.80 -13.53
C LEU A 153 6.10 -4.93 -12.69
N PRO A 154 7.04 -4.62 -11.79
CA PRO A 154 7.54 -5.61 -10.84
C PRO A 154 6.38 -6.08 -9.96
N ARG A 155 6.11 -7.39 -9.93
CA ARG A 155 5.02 -7.94 -9.10
C ARG A 155 5.41 -8.02 -7.64
N VAL A 156 6.65 -8.45 -7.38
CA VAL A 156 7.19 -8.68 -6.04
C VAL A 156 8.48 -7.89 -5.86
N ALA A 157 8.69 -7.31 -4.68
CA ALA A 157 9.98 -6.73 -4.35
C ALA A 157 11.01 -7.84 -4.07
N PRO A 158 12.27 -7.76 -4.55
CA PRO A 158 13.24 -8.84 -4.42
C PRO A 158 13.50 -9.34 -2.98
N ALA A 159 13.25 -8.49 -1.98
CA ALA A 159 13.44 -8.80 -0.56
C ALA A 159 12.12 -8.96 0.22
N ALA A 160 10.97 -9.11 -0.46
CA ALA A 160 9.65 -9.08 0.17
C ALA A 160 9.51 -10.10 1.31
N GLU A 161 9.83 -11.38 1.09
CA GLU A 161 9.69 -12.43 2.12
C GLU A 161 10.53 -12.14 3.37
N GLN A 162 11.79 -11.70 3.20
CA GLN A 162 12.66 -11.34 4.31
C GLN A 162 12.10 -10.13 5.09
N LEU A 163 11.63 -9.11 4.37
CA LEU A 163 11.07 -7.91 4.97
C LEU A 163 9.73 -8.19 5.68
N GLN A 164 8.91 -9.08 5.14
CA GLN A 164 7.68 -9.55 5.81
C GLN A 164 8.01 -10.18 7.15
N LYS A 165 8.98 -11.13 7.21
CA LYS A 165 9.41 -11.75 8.47
C LYS A 165 9.87 -10.70 9.49
N HIS A 166 10.73 -9.78 9.07
CA HIS A 166 11.20 -8.72 9.95
C HIS A 166 10.10 -7.75 10.40
N PHE A 167 9.13 -7.48 9.53
CA PHE A 167 7.94 -6.68 9.85
C PHE A 167 7.08 -7.34 10.93
N ILE A 168 6.94 -8.67 10.90
CA ILE A 168 6.26 -9.43 11.95
C ILE A 168 7.02 -9.36 13.27
N GLU A 169 8.34 -9.57 13.25
CA GLU A 169 9.21 -9.48 14.45
C GLU A 169 9.09 -8.12 15.16
N MET A 170 8.88 -7.04 14.38
CA MET A 170 8.68 -5.69 14.92
C MET A 170 7.24 -5.40 15.34
N ASN A 171 6.30 -6.35 15.27
CA ASN A 171 4.86 -6.10 15.48
C ASN A 171 4.26 -5.06 14.51
N GLY A 172 4.84 -4.90 13.32
CA GLY A 172 4.33 -3.96 12.32
C GLY A 172 2.92 -4.29 11.84
N HIS A 173 2.59 -5.58 11.78
CA HIS A 173 1.25 -6.06 11.43
C HIS A 173 0.20 -5.62 12.47
N LEU A 174 0.55 -5.58 13.76
CA LEU A 174 -0.33 -5.07 14.83
C LEU A 174 -0.48 -3.54 14.78
N LEU A 175 0.55 -2.82 14.34
CA LEU A 175 0.44 -1.39 14.03
C LEU A 175 -0.60 -1.14 12.95
N LEU A 176 -0.55 -1.88 11.85
CA LEU A 176 -1.53 -1.77 10.77
C LEU A 176 -2.93 -2.18 11.21
N PHE A 177 -3.04 -3.27 11.97
CA PHE A 177 -4.31 -3.74 12.50
C PHE A 177 -4.96 -2.71 13.43
N SER A 178 -4.22 -2.13 14.37
CA SER A 178 -4.74 -1.07 15.25
C SER A 178 -5.09 0.21 14.50
N ALA A 179 -4.39 0.54 13.41
CA ALA A 179 -4.78 1.64 12.52
C ALA A 179 -6.11 1.34 11.81
N TRP A 180 -6.26 0.13 11.27
CA TRP A 180 -7.45 -0.30 10.55
C TRP A 180 -8.67 -0.36 11.48
N LEU A 181 -8.54 -0.86 12.71
CA LEU A 181 -9.63 -0.88 13.69
C LEU A 181 -10.22 0.49 14.02
N GLN A 182 -9.45 1.57 13.84
CA GLN A 182 -9.98 2.94 14.02
C GLN A 182 -10.94 3.34 12.90
N HIS A 183 -10.79 2.80 11.69
CA HIS A 183 -11.74 3.05 10.61
C HIS A 183 -11.73 1.89 9.59
N PRO A 184 -12.34 0.73 9.92
CA PRO A 184 -12.40 -0.40 9.02
C PRO A 184 -13.14 -0.02 7.74
N GLU A 185 -12.54 -0.29 6.58
CA GLU A 185 -13.25 -0.14 5.32
C GLU A 185 -14.01 -1.44 4.98
N PRO A 186 -15.21 -1.33 4.38
CA PRO A 186 -16.00 -2.50 4.05
C PRO A 186 -15.31 -3.34 2.96
N PRO A 187 -15.61 -4.65 2.87
CA PRO A 187 -15.05 -5.52 1.82
C PRO A 187 -15.29 -5.02 0.39
N ALA A 188 -16.30 -4.16 0.17
CA ALA A 188 -16.53 -3.49 -1.11
C ALA A 188 -15.32 -2.63 -1.57
N THR A 189 -14.45 -2.18 -0.67
CA THR A 189 -13.16 -1.54 -1.02
C THR A 189 -12.27 -2.48 -1.84
N GLN A 190 -12.41 -3.80 -1.74
CA GLN A 190 -11.71 -4.75 -2.63
C GLN A 190 -12.14 -4.60 -4.09
N ALA A 191 -13.38 -4.14 -4.34
CA ALA A 191 -13.86 -3.79 -5.69
C ALA A 191 -13.40 -2.40 -6.15
N VAL A 192 -12.86 -1.58 -5.24
CA VAL A 192 -12.25 -0.29 -5.58
C VAL A 192 -10.83 -0.56 -6.09
N PRO A 193 -10.46 0.02 -7.25
CA PRO A 193 -9.09 -0.03 -7.76
C PRO A 193 -8.10 0.45 -6.71
N PHE A 194 -6.92 -0.13 -6.69
CA PHE A 194 -5.97 0.11 -5.63
C PHE A 194 -5.45 1.57 -5.65
N GLU A 195 -5.38 2.21 -6.82
CA GLU A 195 -5.06 3.64 -6.98
C GLU A 195 -6.08 4.58 -6.35
N ASP A 196 -7.33 4.12 -6.23
CA ASP A 196 -8.46 4.91 -5.73
C ASP A 196 -8.73 4.63 -4.24
N ARG A 197 -8.00 3.69 -3.62
CA ARG A 197 -8.16 3.35 -2.20
C ARG A 197 -7.69 4.51 -1.30
N SER A 198 -8.41 4.71 -0.19
CA SER A 198 -8.01 5.65 0.86
C SER A 198 -6.81 5.11 1.66
N PHE A 199 -6.31 5.86 2.64
CA PHE A 199 -5.30 5.35 3.58
C PHE A 199 -5.71 4.02 4.21
N PHE A 200 -6.94 3.91 4.72
CA PHE A 200 -7.41 2.70 5.38
C PHE A 200 -7.60 1.56 4.38
N GLY A 201 -8.02 1.84 3.14
CA GLY A 201 -8.05 0.84 2.07
C GLY A 201 -6.66 0.32 1.67
N VAL A 202 -5.63 1.16 1.69
CA VAL A 202 -4.23 0.71 1.49
C VAL A 202 -3.75 -0.14 2.67
N VAL A 203 -4.09 0.25 3.90
CA VAL A 203 -3.80 -0.55 5.11
C VAL A 203 -4.52 -1.90 5.07
N ASP A 204 -5.78 -1.94 4.65
CA ASP A 204 -6.54 -3.17 4.43
C ASP A 204 -5.83 -4.08 3.42
N SER A 205 -5.34 -3.50 2.32
CA SER A 205 -4.58 -4.23 1.30
C SER A 205 -3.29 -4.87 1.85
N LEU A 206 -2.62 -4.20 2.79
CA LEU A 206 -1.46 -4.78 3.51
C LEU A 206 -1.88 -5.96 4.40
N LEU A 207 -3.00 -5.82 5.12
CA LEU A 207 -3.55 -6.89 5.96
C LEU A 207 -4.07 -8.08 5.16
N GLN A 208 -4.23 -7.95 3.83
CA GLN A 208 -4.57 -9.06 2.94
C GLN A 208 -3.39 -9.94 2.54
N ILE A 209 -2.15 -9.51 2.82
CA ILE A 209 -0.95 -10.35 2.66
C ILE A 209 -1.02 -11.48 3.70
N SER A 210 -0.94 -12.74 3.26
CA SER A 210 -1.17 -13.93 4.11
C SER A 210 -0.31 -13.91 5.37
N THR A 211 1.01 -13.73 5.23
CA THR A 211 1.95 -13.64 6.35
C THR A 211 1.55 -12.59 7.40
N LEU A 212 1.01 -11.44 6.96
CA LEU A 212 0.60 -10.35 7.86
C LEU A 212 -0.71 -10.68 8.57
N ARG A 213 -1.69 -11.19 7.83
CA ARG A 213 -2.96 -11.65 8.38
C ARG A 213 -2.76 -12.74 9.42
N ASP A 214 -1.97 -13.76 9.08
CA ASP A 214 -1.70 -14.89 9.96
C ASP A 214 -1.02 -14.43 11.27
N GLY A 215 -0.15 -13.41 11.19
CA GLY A 215 0.43 -12.78 12.39
C GLY A 215 -0.61 -12.08 13.27
N VAL A 216 -1.61 -11.43 12.67
CA VAL A 216 -2.73 -10.83 13.41
C VAL A 216 -3.59 -11.92 14.05
N ASP A 217 -3.91 -12.98 13.32
CA ASP A 217 -4.70 -14.10 13.83
C ASP A 217 -4.01 -14.76 15.03
N VAL A 218 -2.69 -15.01 14.95
CA VAL A 218 -1.89 -15.53 16.07
C VAL A 218 -1.95 -14.60 17.30
N PHE A 219 -1.88 -13.28 17.10
CA PHE A 219 -2.00 -12.33 18.20
C PHE A 219 -3.40 -12.35 18.82
N MET A 220 -4.45 -12.40 17.99
CA MET A 220 -5.84 -12.41 18.46
C MET A 220 -6.16 -13.69 19.22
N ASP A 221 -5.69 -14.85 18.74
CA ASP A 221 -5.86 -16.14 19.41
C ASP A 221 -5.11 -16.20 20.75
N ALA A 222 -3.89 -15.65 20.81
CA ALA A 222 -3.12 -15.57 22.06
C ALA A 222 -3.72 -14.59 23.09
N SER A 223 -4.54 -13.65 22.63
CA SER A 223 -5.21 -12.65 23.47
C SER A 223 -6.58 -13.11 23.98
N GLN A 224 -7.08 -14.26 23.50
CA GLN A 224 -8.28 -14.89 24.06
C GLN A 224 -7.91 -15.69 25.33
N PRO A 225 -8.66 -15.52 26.43
CA PRO A 225 -8.38 -16.20 27.70
C PRO A 225 -8.61 -17.72 27.67
#